data_AF-A0AAN5D5U3-F1
#
_entry.id   AF-A0AAN5D5U3-F1
#
_cell.length_a   1.000
_cell.length_b   1.000
_cell.length_c   1.000
_cell.angle_alpha   90.00
_cell.angle_beta   90.00
_cell.angle_gamma   90.00
#
_symmetry.space_group_name_H-M   'P 1'
#
loop_
_entity.id
_entity.type
_entity.pdbx_description
1 polymer ?
#
loop_
_entity_poly.entity_id
_entity_poly.type
_entity_poly.pdbx_seq_one_letter_code
_entity_poly.pdbx_strand_id
1 'polypeptide(L)'
;IRVSFANAILRISLGSAARLVLLHHQYYGQENVTLVTLASCFREEFLNFFNGAYEKESFSTIWVFVANELILDGISWTNTICLVFEYVSIYVNATVMGCVLFVSALSFVGLYRFNLKEFAHLKKGAQVNSYSIARSFQIRENIAVFQMMLRVAFPTVIFNGPAYLFFFIYLFTPADCGYDFLKHFSIGMFDLWISVSARPPSRADGDVYFQLFQLDMQRRETV
;
A
#
# COMPACT_ATOMS: atom_id res chain seq x y z
N ILE A 1 4.98 14.49 -0.16
CA ILE A 1 4.45 13.43 0.74
C ILE A 1 3.60 12.34 0.05
N ARG A 2 2.91 12.60 -1.08
CA ARG A 2 2.17 11.54 -1.81
C ARG A 2 3.07 10.44 -2.45
N VAL A 3 4.34 10.73 -2.71
CA VAL A 3 5.32 9.79 -3.30
C VAL A 3 5.88 8.78 -2.29
N SER A 4 6.02 9.15 -1.01
CA SER A 4 6.52 8.24 0.05
C SER A 4 5.56 7.07 0.31
N PHE A 5 4.25 7.31 0.15
CA PHE A 5 3.21 6.29 0.35
C PHE A 5 3.18 5.24 -0.76
N ALA A 6 3.16 5.69 -2.02
CA ALA A 6 3.24 4.79 -3.17
C ALA A 6 4.56 3.98 -3.13
N ASN A 7 5.68 4.64 -2.81
CA ASN A 7 6.98 3.99 -2.66
C ASN A 7 7.03 2.98 -1.50
N ALA A 8 6.31 3.20 -0.41
CA ALA A 8 6.19 2.24 0.69
C ALA A 8 5.37 0.99 0.29
N ILE A 9 4.27 1.18 -0.45
CA ILE A 9 3.44 0.09 -0.97
C ILE A 9 4.21 -0.74 -2.00
N LEU A 10 4.97 -0.10 -2.89
CA LEU A 10 5.87 -0.75 -3.83
C LEU A 10 6.97 -1.54 -3.11
N ARG A 11 7.60 -0.94 -2.08
CA ARG A 11 8.63 -1.60 -1.26
C ARG A 11 8.09 -2.84 -0.54
N ILE A 12 6.86 -2.79 -0.03
CA ILE A 12 6.25 -3.92 0.67
C ILE A 12 5.82 -5.02 -0.33
N SER A 13 5.26 -4.66 -1.47
CA SER A 13 4.80 -5.63 -2.49
C SER A 13 5.98 -6.30 -3.22
N LEU A 14 6.98 -5.54 -3.67
CA LEU A 14 8.19 -6.11 -4.29
C LEU A 14 9.04 -6.86 -3.26
N GLY A 15 9.14 -6.34 -2.04
CA GLY A 15 9.89 -6.99 -0.96
C GLY A 15 9.27 -8.31 -0.50
N SER A 16 7.94 -8.43 -0.51
CA SER A 16 7.25 -9.68 -0.18
C SER A 16 7.27 -10.69 -1.33
N ALA A 17 7.12 -10.24 -2.58
CA ALA A 17 7.25 -11.09 -3.77
C ALA A 17 8.67 -11.69 -3.90
N ALA A 18 9.72 -10.87 -3.74
CA ALA A 18 11.10 -11.34 -3.78
C ALA A 18 11.41 -12.36 -2.66
N ARG A 19 10.80 -12.19 -1.48
CA ARG A 19 10.99 -13.08 -0.33
C ARG A 19 10.22 -14.40 -0.47
N LEU A 20 9.07 -14.39 -1.13
CA LEU A 20 8.32 -15.58 -1.53
C LEU A 20 9.09 -16.42 -2.55
N VAL A 21 9.73 -15.78 -3.54
CA VAL A 21 10.58 -16.48 -4.52
C VAL A 21 11.80 -17.11 -3.83
N LEU A 22 12.43 -16.41 -2.89
CA LEU A 22 13.55 -16.93 -2.09
C LEU A 22 13.16 -18.12 -1.21
N LEU A 23 11.99 -18.05 -0.55
CA LEU A 23 11.46 -19.15 0.28
C LEU A 23 11.05 -20.36 -0.56
N HIS A 24 10.43 -20.15 -1.72
CA HIS A 24 10.09 -21.21 -2.66
C HIS A 24 11.36 -21.92 -3.17
N HIS A 25 12.41 -21.17 -3.47
CA HIS A 25 13.69 -21.72 -3.91
C HIS A 25 14.42 -22.49 -2.81
N GLN A 26 14.39 -22.00 -1.57
CA GLN A 26 14.93 -22.72 -0.40
C GLN A 26 14.16 -24.01 -0.08
N TYR A 27 12.87 -24.07 -0.43
CA TYR A 27 12.03 -25.25 -0.18
C TYR A 27 12.20 -26.35 -1.23
N TYR A 28 12.38 -26.00 -2.51
CA TYR A 28 12.47 -26.97 -3.62
C TYR A 28 13.91 -27.35 -4.05
N GLY A 29 14.94 -26.67 -3.53
CA GLY A 29 16.33 -27.13 -3.64
C GLY A 29 16.89 -27.23 -5.07
N GLN A 30 16.58 -26.29 -5.96
CA GLN A 30 17.16 -26.25 -7.31
C GLN A 30 18.45 -25.39 -7.40
N GLU A 31 19.41 -25.83 -8.22
CA GLU A 31 20.80 -25.36 -8.27
C GLU A 31 21.05 -23.99 -8.94
N ASN A 32 20.04 -23.27 -9.42
CA ASN A 32 20.27 -22.00 -10.13
C ASN A 32 20.50 -20.82 -9.16
N VAL A 33 21.69 -20.78 -8.57
CA VAL A 33 22.18 -19.74 -7.64
C VAL A 33 22.21 -18.35 -8.30
N THR A 34 22.45 -18.29 -9.62
CA THR A 34 22.52 -17.06 -10.41
C THR A 34 21.26 -16.21 -10.34
N LEU A 35 20.07 -16.84 -10.34
CA LEU A 35 18.80 -16.11 -10.34
C LEU A 35 18.52 -15.46 -8.97
N VAL A 36 18.99 -16.08 -7.89
CA VAL A 36 18.89 -15.57 -6.50
C VAL A 36 19.86 -14.42 -6.26
N THR A 37 21.09 -14.52 -6.78
CA THR A 37 22.07 -13.43 -6.70
C THR A 37 21.63 -12.22 -7.51
N LEU A 38 21.08 -12.44 -8.70
CA LEU A 38 20.60 -11.38 -9.58
C LEU A 38 19.37 -10.67 -8.99
N ALA A 39 18.44 -11.40 -8.38
CA ALA A 39 17.31 -10.82 -7.63
C ALA A 39 17.76 -10.03 -6.39
N SER A 40 18.83 -10.48 -5.70
CA SER A 40 19.38 -9.80 -4.53
C SER A 40 20.16 -8.53 -4.89
N CYS A 41 20.90 -8.53 -6.00
CA CYS A 41 21.58 -7.36 -6.55
C CYS A 41 20.60 -6.33 -7.10
N PHE A 42 19.56 -6.76 -7.84
CA PHE A 42 18.48 -5.86 -8.25
C PHE A 42 17.79 -5.24 -7.04
N ARG A 43 17.55 -6.00 -5.97
CA ARG A 43 16.97 -5.45 -4.74
C ARG A 43 17.85 -4.35 -4.13
N GLU A 44 19.16 -4.54 -4.05
CA GLU A 44 20.07 -3.54 -3.46
C GLU A 44 20.26 -2.31 -4.36
N GLU A 45 20.48 -2.47 -5.66
CA GLU A 45 20.64 -1.33 -6.56
C GLU A 45 19.36 -0.51 -6.70
N PHE A 46 18.20 -1.17 -6.78
CA PHE A 46 16.92 -0.50 -6.89
C PHE A 46 16.57 0.22 -5.57
N LEU A 47 16.82 -0.39 -4.40
CA LEU A 47 16.59 0.30 -3.13
C LEU A 47 17.56 1.47 -2.90
N ASN A 48 18.82 1.35 -3.31
CA ASN A 48 19.82 2.41 -3.18
C ASN A 48 19.58 3.57 -4.15
N PHE A 49 19.18 3.27 -5.40
CA PHE A 49 18.79 4.29 -6.37
C PHE A 49 17.57 5.09 -5.89
N PHE A 50 16.54 4.41 -5.37
CA PHE A 50 15.34 5.07 -4.87
C PHE A 50 15.59 5.86 -3.58
N ASN A 51 16.47 5.39 -2.69
CA ASN A 51 16.90 6.16 -1.51
C ASN A 51 17.65 7.44 -1.92
N GLY A 52 18.63 7.33 -2.83
CA GLY A 52 19.43 8.48 -3.28
C GLY A 52 18.62 9.49 -4.10
N ALA A 53 17.60 9.03 -4.82
CA ALA A 53 16.67 9.91 -5.54
C ALA A 53 15.72 10.65 -4.59
N TYR A 54 15.26 9.99 -3.51
CA TYR A 54 14.35 10.56 -2.53
C TYR A 54 15.00 11.66 -1.69
N GLU A 55 16.23 11.43 -1.21
CA GLU A 55 16.96 12.40 -0.37
C GLU A 55 17.26 13.72 -1.08
N LYS A 56 17.29 13.74 -2.41
CA LYS A 56 17.72 14.92 -3.18
C LYS A 56 16.58 15.82 -3.63
N GLU A 57 15.31 15.50 -3.30
CA GLU A 57 14.11 16.16 -3.89
C GLU A 57 14.25 16.38 -5.41
N SER A 58 14.99 15.49 -6.06
CA SER A 58 15.45 15.66 -7.43
C SER A 58 14.34 15.25 -8.39
N PHE A 59 14.42 15.75 -9.64
CA PHE A 59 13.57 15.35 -10.78
C PHE A 59 13.45 13.81 -10.93
N SER A 60 14.42 13.06 -10.39
CA SER A 60 14.40 11.59 -10.28
C SER A 60 13.21 11.01 -9.49
N THR A 61 12.62 11.75 -8.54
CA THR A 61 11.44 11.30 -7.77
C THR A 61 10.18 11.21 -8.63
N ILE A 62 10.07 12.03 -9.69
CA ILE A 62 8.97 11.97 -10.66
C ILE A 62 9.05 10.67 -11.46
N TRP A 63 10.26 10.30 -11.91
CA TRP A 63 10.47 9.05 -12.64
C TRP A 63 10.15 7.81 -11.81
N VAL A 64 10.53 7.82 -10.53
CA VAL A 64 10.15 6.79 -9.57
C VAL A 64 8.64 6.66 -9.44
N PHE A 65 7.93 7.80 -9.36
CA PHE A 65 6.46 7.81 -9.29
C PHE A 65 5.82 7.28 -10.59
N VAL A 66 6.31 7.71 -11.75
CA VAL A 66 5.83 7.22 -13.05
C VAL A 66 6.07 5.72 -13.19
N ALA A 67 7.26 5.24 -12.84
CA ALA A 67 7.57 3.81 -12.87
C ALA A 67 6.66 3.02 -11.92
N ASN A 68 6.40 3.54 -10.73
CA ASN A 68 5.45 2.94 -9.79
C ASN A 68 4.05 2.82 -10.38
N GLU A 69 3.52 3.90 -10.97
CA GLU A 69 2.18 3.86 -11.55
C GLU A 69 2.11 2.92 -12.75
N LEU A 70 3.13 2.90 -13.61
CA LEU A 70 3.17 1.96 -14.74
C LEU A 70 3.21 0.49 -14.27
N ILE A 71 3.90 0.19 -13.17
CA ILE A 71 3.93 -1.16 -12.60
C ILE A 71 2.56 -1.54 -12.04
N LEU A 72 1.92 -0.64 -11.26
CA LEU A 72 0.60 -0.89 -10.69
C LEU A 72 -0.47 -1.07 -11.77
N ASP A 73 -0.43 -0.22 -12.81
CA ASP A 73 -1.34 -0.31 -13.94
C ASP A 73 -1.08 -1.61 -14.73
N GLY A 74 0.18 -1.96 -14.99
CA GLY A 74 0.53 -3.22 -15.66
C GLY A 74 0.00 -4.47 -14.93
N ILE A 75 0.05 -4.48 -13.60
CA ILE A 75 -0.54 -5.56 -12.77
C ILE A 75 -2.07 -5.57 -12.92
N SER A 76 -2.71 -4.40 -12.89
CA SER A 76 -4.17 -4.25 -13.07
C SER A 76 -4.65 -4.74 -14.44
N TRP A 77 -3.94 -4.39 -15.50
CA TRP A 77 -4.21 -4.83 -16.87
C TRP A 77 -4.05 -6.34 -17.01
N THR A 78 -2.96 -6.90 -16.46
CA THR A 78 -2.73 -8.35 -16.48
C THR A 78 -3.85 -9.08 -15.76
N ASN A 79 -4.27 -8.60 -14.59
CA ASN A 79 -5.38 -9.17 -13.85
C ASN A 79 -6.71 -9.09 -14.63
N THR A 80 -6.96 -7.96 -15.31
CA THR A 80 -8.15 -7.78 -16.15
C THR A 80 -8.17 -8.76 -17.32
N ILE A 81 -7.03 -8.93 -18.01
CA ILE A 81 -6.88 -9.91 -19.10
C ILE A 81 -7.13 -11.33 -18.57
N CYS A 82 -6.56 -11.69 -17.41
CA CYS A 82 -6.78 -12.99 -16.79
C CYS A 82 -8.25 -13.27 -16.45
N LEU A 83 -9.00 -12.26 -16.03
CA LEU A 83 -10.43 -12.38 -15.74
C LEU A 83 -11.28 -12.46 -17.01
N VAL A 84 -10.99 -11.65 -18.02
CA VAL A 84 -11.77 -11.58 -19.29
C VAL A 84 -11.63 -12.87 -20.10
N PHE A 85 -10.43 -13.44 -20.17
CA PHE A 85 -10.19 -14.73 -20.85
C PHE A 85 -10.47 -15.95 -19.95
N GLU A 86 -11.05 -15.74 -18.77
CA GLU A 86 -11.40 -16.79 -17.81
C GLU A 86 -10.23 -17.71 -17.40
N TYR A 87 -8.98 -17.24 -17.53
CA TYR A 87 -7.80 -17.96 -17.05
C TYR A 87 -7.81 -18.13 -15.53
N VAL A 88 -8.44 -17.19 -14.81
CA VAL A 88 -8.59 -17.22 -13.35
C VAL A 88 -10.06 -17.01 -13.00
N SER A 89 -10.62 -17.91 -12.20
CA SER A 89 -11.99 -17.75 -11.69
C SER A 89 -12.10 -16.51 -10.79
N ILE A 90 -13.21 -15.79 -10.92
CA ILE A 90 -13.52 -14.59 -10.10
C ILE A 90 -13.40 -14.86 -8.59
N TYR A 91 -13.76 -16.06 -8.13
CA TYR A 91 -13.66 -16.48 -6.72
C TYR A 91 -12.21 -16.59 -6.25
N VAL A 92 -11.35 -17.19 -7.08
CA VAL A 92 -9.92 -17.34 -6.80
C VAL A 92 -9.27 -15.97 -6.76
N ASN A 93 -9.54 -15.12 -7.75
CA ASN A 93 -9.00 -13.76 -7.79
C ASN A 93 -9.45 -12.93 -6.58
N ALA A 94 -10.75 -12.95 -6.25
CA ALA A 94 -11.28 -12.23 -5.09
C ALA A 94 -10.63 -12.69 -3.77
N THR A 95 -10.40 -14.01 -3.63
CA THR A 95 -9.74 -14.58 -2.46
C THR A 95 -8.28 -14.16 -2.36
N VAL A 96 -7.53 -14.22 -3.47
CA VAL A 96 -6.12 -13.76 -3.52
C VAL A 96 -6.02 -12.28 -3.18
N MET A 97 -6.85 -11.42 -3.78
CA MET A 97 -6.87 -9.99 -3.49
C MET A 97 -7.24 -9.71 -2.03
N GLY A 98 -8.22 -10.43 -1.48
CA GLY A 98 -8.59 -10.34 -0.07
C GLY A 98 -7.43 -10.72 0.87
N CYS A 99 -6.73 -11.82 0.58
CA CYS A 99 -5.54 -12.24 1.33
C CYS A 99 -4.41 -11.21 1.26
N VAL A 100 -4.11 -10.69 0.07
CA VAL A 100 -3.08 -9.65 -0.11
C VAL A 100 -3.43 -8.38 0.67
N LEU A 101 -4.69 -7.93 0.60
CA LEU A 101 -5.18 -6.78 1.34
C LEU A 101 -5.05 -7.00 2.85
N PHE A 102 -5.46 -8.17 3.35
CA PHE A 102 -5.40 -8.53 4.76
C PHE A 102 -3.96 -8.57 5.29
N VAL A 103 -3.06 -9.26 4.58
CA VAL A 103 -1.63 -9.35 4.95
C VAL A 103 -0.97 -7.96 4.92
N SER A 104 -1.32 -7.12 3.94
CA SER A 104 -0.81 -5.75 3.84
C SER A 104 -1.30 -4.89 5.01
N ALA A 105 -2.57 -4.99 5.37
CA ALA A 105 -3.14 -4.28 6.51
C ALA A 105 -2.49 -4.71 7.83
N LEU A 106 -2.30 -6.02 8.05
CA LEU A 106 -1.61 -6.55 9.23
C LEU A 106 -0.16 -6.06 9.31
N SER A 107 0.56 -6.10 8.18
CA SER A 107 1.95 -5.62 8.10
C SER A 107 2.05 -4.14 8.42
N PHE A 108 1.13 -3.32 7.87
CA PHE A 108 1.05 -1.90 8.15
C PHE A 108 0.81 -1.61 9.64
N VAL A 109 -0.19 -2.27 10.25
CA VAL A 109 -0.49 -2.11 11.68
C VAL A 109 0.68 -2.58 12.53
N GLY A 110 1.30 -3.71 12.19
CA GLY A 110 2.46 -4.25 12.88
C GLY A 110 3.65 -3.28 12.87
N LEU A 111 4.01 -2.75 11.70
CA LEU A 111 5.08 -1.77 11.54
C LEU A 111 4.78 -0.47 12.30
N TYR A 112 3.55 0.02 12.23
CA TYR A 112 3.16 1.23 12.97
C TYR A 112 3.29 1.03 14.50
N ARG A 113 2.77 -0.09 15.01
CA ARG A 113 2.88 -0.44 16.44
C ARG A 113 4.33 -0.65 16.88
N PHE A 114 5.16 -1.24 16.03
CA PHE A 114 6.59 -1.41 16.28
C PHE A 114 7.30 -0.06 16.43
N ASN A 115 7.09 0.87 15.49
CA ASN A 115 7.66 2.22 15.55
C ASN A 115 7.21 2.98 16.81
N LEU A 116 5.93 2.86 17.20
CA LEU A 116 5.43 3.47 18.45
C LEU A 116 6.10 2.89 19.71
N LYS A 117 6.30 1.56 19.76
CA LYS A 117 6.99 0.91 20.88
C LYS A 117 8.45 1.33 20.97
N GLU A 118 9.16 1.38 19.85
CA GLU A 118 10.54 1.86 19.78
C GLU A 118 10.65 3.32 20.24
N PHE A 119 9.73 4.18 19.79
CA PHE A 119 9.68 5.57 20.24
C PHE A 119 9.41 5.71 21.75
N ALA A 120 8.53 4.87 22.30
CA ALA A 120 8.27 4.84 23.74
C ALA A 120 9.49 4.33 24.53
N HIS A 121 10.25 3.39 23.99
CA HIS A 121 11.49 2.89 24.59
C HIS A 121 12.56 3.99 24.63
N LEU A 122 12.74 4.73 23.53
CA LEU A 122 13.68 5.86 23.46
C LEU A 122 13.37 6.98 24.48
N LYS A 123 12.10 7.14 24.89
CA LYS A 123 11.70 8.11 25.90
C LYS A 123 12.02 7.71 27.35
N LYS A 124 12.22 6.42 27.65
CA LYS A 124 12.37 5.92 29.02
C LYS A 124 13.75 6.13 29.65
N GLY A 125 14.71 6.66 28.90
CA GLY A 125 16.01 7.06 29.44
C GLY A 125 17.11 6.99 28.39
N ALA A 126 17.69 8.13 28.05
CA ALA A 126 18.85 8.19 27.18
C ALA A 126 20.07 7.70 27.97
N GLN A 127 20.53 6.48 27.70
CA GLN A 127 21.88 6.10 28.09
C GLN A 127 22.87 6.94 27.27
N VAL A 128 23.72 7.70 27.95
CA VAL A 128 24.60 8.73 27.38
C VAL A 128 25.49 8.21 26.23
N ASN A 129 25.77 6.90 26.18
CA ASN A 129 26.60 6.27 25.13
C ASN A 129 25.84 5.50 24.04
N SER A 130 24.51 5.40 24.10
CA SER A 130 23.70 4.65 23.12
C SER A 130 22.67 5.52 22.37
N TYR A 131 22.57 6.80 22.75
CA TYR A 131 21.62 7.72 22.15
C TYR A 131 22.17 8.31 20.84
N SER A 132 21.69 7.79 19.71
CA SER A 132 21.86 8.44 18.41
C SER A 132 20.69 9.38 18.15
N ILE A 133 20.99 10.69 18.11
CA ILE A 133 20.05 11.75 17.74
C ILE A 133 19.40 11.43 16.37
N ALA A 134 20.18 10.91 15.42
CA ALA A 134 19.67 10.57 14.10
C ALA A 134 18.57 9.50 14.13
N ARG A 135 18.70 8.48 15.01
CA ARG A 135 17.71 7.40 15.11
C ARG A 135 16.37 7.89 15.65
N SER A 136 16.37 8.79 16.63
CA SER A 136 15.11 9.32 17.17
C SER A 136 14.38 10.21 16.17
N PHE A 137 15.12 10.99 15.35
CA PHE A 137 14.54 11.74 14.24
C PHE A 137 13.92 10.84 13.18
N GLN A 138 14.63 9.79 12.73
CA GLN A 138 14.11 8.84 11.74
C GLN A 138 12.82 8.15 12.20
N ILE A 139 12.75 7.72 13.46
CA ILE A 139 11.54 7.08 14.00
C ILE A 139 10.38 8.07 14.09
N ARG A 140 10.65 9.32 14.51
CA ARG A 140 9.62 10.38 14.56
C ARG A 140 9.06 10.68 13.16
N GLU A 141 9.94 10.75 12.16
CA GLU A 141 9.56 10.93 10.76
C GLU A 141 8.70 9.77 10.26
N ASN A 142 9.13 8.53 10.48
CA ASN A 142 8.36 7.33 10.11
C ASN A 142 6.95 7.33 10.72
N ILE A 143 6.83 7.67 12.02
CA ILE A 143 5.54 7.77 12.70
C ILE A 143 4.66 8.85 12.06
N ALA A 144 5.22 10.03 11.75
CA ALA A 144 4.49 11.10 11.07
C ALA A 144 4.00 10.65 9.69
N VAL A 145 4.83 9.91 8.94
CA VAL A 145 4.45 9.32 7.66
C VAL A 145 3.29 8.34 7.85
N PHE A 146 3.36 7.38 8.78
CA PHE A 146 2.27 6.44 9.04
C PHE A 146 0.96 7.15 9.43
N GLN A 147 1.03 8.20 10.24
CA GLN A 147 -0.14 9.02 10.61
C GLN A 147 -0.78 9.69 9.39
N MET A 148 0.05 10.24 8.50
CA MET A 148 -0.45 10.80 7.25
C MET A 148 -1.07 9.73 6.35
N MET A 149 -0.43 8.57 6.22
CA MET A 149 -0.96 7.44 5.45
C MET A 149 -2.33 7.00 5.99
N LEU A 150 -2.48 6.88 7.32
CA LEU A 150 -3.76 6.55 7.95
C LEU A 150 -4.84 7.61 7.66
N ARG A 151 -4.47 8.89 7.65
CA ARG A 151 -5.40 9.99 7.36
C ARG A 151 -5.95 9.94 5.94
N VAL A 152 -5.18 9.41 4.99
CA VAL A 152 -5.61 9.20 3.60
C VAL A 152 -6.31 7.85 3.44
N ALA A 153 -5.74 6.78 3.98
CA ALA A 153 -6.26 5.42 3.83
C ALA A 153 -7.63 5.24 4.50
N PHE A 154 -7.85 5.83 5.67
CA PHE A 154 -9.11 5.70 6.41
C PHE A 154 -10.34 6.18 5.62
N PRO A 155 -10.38 7.43 5.10
CA PRO A 155 -11.50 7.86 4.28
C PRO A 155 -11.61 7.05 2.98
N THR A 156 -10.50 6.63 2.36
CA THR A 156 -10.54 5.75 1.19
C THR A 156 -11.20 4.41 1.50
N VAL A 157 -10.90 3.78 2.63
CA VAL A 157 -11.50 2.49 3.03
C VAL A 157 -12.98 2.67 3.37
N ILE A 158 -13.34 3.72 4.13
CA ILE A 158 -14.74 4.00 4.45
C ILE A 158 -15.54 4.26 3.17
N PHE A 159 -14.98 5.04 2.25
CA PHE A 159 -15.66 5.39 1.02
C PHE A 159 -15.78 4.20 0.07
N ASN A 160 -14.76 3.34 -0.05
CA ASN A 160 -14.83 2.17 -0.95
C ASN A 160 -15.50 0.93 -0.30
N GLY A 161 -15.65 0.91 1.03
CA GLY A 161 -16.25 -0.20 1.77
C GLY A 161 -17.61 -0.66 1.22
N PRO A 162 -18.57 0.25 0.96
CA PRO A 162 -19.86 -0.12 0.40
C PRO A 162 -19.77 -0.78 -0.98
N ALA A 163 -18.89 -0.33 -1.87
CA ALA A 163 -18.68 -0.99 -3.17
C ALA A 163 -18.24 -2.45 -2.97
N TYR A 164 -17.21 -2.68 -2.15
CA TYR A 164 -16.77 -4.05 -1.86
C TYR A 164 -17.85 -4.90 -1.21
N LEU A 165 -18.66 -4.32 -0.32
CA LEU A 165 -19.79 -5.02 0.30
C LEU A 165 -20.80 -5.49 -0.76
N PHE A 166 -21.22 -4.63 -1.68
CA PHE A 166 -22.12 -5.00 -2.78
C PHE A 166 -21.51 -6.05 -3.71
N PHE A 167 -20.21 -5.93 -4.01
CA PHE A 167 -19.48 -6.92 -4.79
C PHE A 167 -19.47 -8.30 -4.11
N PHE A 168 -19.26 -8.36 -2.79
CA PHE A 168 -19.33 -9.62 -2.05
C PHE A 168 -20.73 -10.21 -2.03
N ILE A 169 -21.78 -9.40 -1.87
CA ILE A 169 -23.17 -9.87 -1.96
C ILE A 169 -23.43 -10.51 -3.34
N TYR A 170 -22.97 -9.85 -4.42
CA TYR A 170 -23.05 -10.39 -5.77
C TYR A 170 -22.32 -11.74 -5.89
N LEU A 171 -21.09 -11.83 -5.37
CA LEU A 171 -20.25 -13.03 -5.47
C LEU A 171 -20.81 -14.23 -4.69
N PHE A 172 -21.36 -13.99 -3.50
CA PHE A 172 -21.90 -15.05 -2.63
C PHE A 172 -23.35 -15.44 -2.95
N THR A 173 -24.04 -14.71 -3.82
CA THR A 173 -25.38 -15.09 -4.26
C THR A 173 -25.28 -16.17 -5.36
N PRO A 174 -25.64 -17.43 -5.08
CA PRO A 174 -25.58 -18.50 -6.07
C PRO A 174 -26.52 -18.22 -7.24
N ALA A 175 -26.14 -18.70 -8.43
CA ALA A 175 -27.10 -18.83 -9.52
C ALA A 175 -28.19 -19.84 -9.10
N ASP A 176 -29.43 -19.64 -9.55
CA ASP A 176 -30.55 -20.59 -9.39
C ASP A 176 -31.31 -20.61 -8.05
N CYS A 177 -31.01 -19.70 -7.11
CA CYS A 177 -31.80 -19.59 -5.87
C CYS A 177 -33.02 -18.67 -5.96
N GLY A 178 -33.36 -18.14 -7.15
CA GLY A 178 -34.49 -17.22 -7.34
C GLY A 178 -34.25 -15.79 -6.84
N TYR A 179 -33.03 -15.47 -6.41
CA TYR A 179 -32.62 -14.13 -5.95
C TYR A 179 -31.98 -13.28 -7.06
N ASP A 180 -32.42 -13.43 -8.32
CA ASP A 180 -31.83 -12.72 -9.46
C ASP A 180 -31.90 -11.20 -9.28
N PHE A 181 -32.99 -10.70 -8.70
CA PHE A 181 -33.13 -9.27 -8.38
C PHE A 181 -31.99 -8.76 -7.49
N LEU A 182 -31.67 -9.49 -6.41
CA LEU A 182 -30.62 -9.08 -5.47
C LEU A 182 -29.25 -9.06 -6.14
N LYS A 183 -28.98 -10.04 -7.01
CA LYS A 183 -27.72 -10.14 -7.78
C LYS A 183 -27.55 -8.94 -8.73
N HIS A 184 -28.58 -8.64 -9.53
CA HIS A 184 -28.57 -7.50 -10.46
C HIS A 184 -28.55 -6.14 -9.74
N PHE A 185 -29.28 -6.03 -8.63
CA PHE A 185 -29.26 -4.84 -7.79
C PHE A 185 -27.87 -4.61 -7.20
N SER A 186 -27.21 -5.65 -6.69
CA SER A 186 -25.88 -5.55 -6.08
C SER A 186 -24.82 -5.10 -7.08
N ILE A 187 -24.80 -5.66 -8.29
CA ILE A 187 -23.84 -5.22 -9.32
C ILE A 187 -24.13 -3.78 -9.79
N GLY A 188 -25.40 -3.40 -9.94
CA GLY A 188 -25.76 -2.02 -10.28
C GLY A 188 -25.37 -1.01 -9.19
N MET A 189 -25.53 -1.37 -7.92
CA MET A 189 -25.08 -0.55 -6.79
C MET A 189 -23.56 -0.47 -6.70
N PHE A 190 -22.85 -1.57 -7.01
CA PHE A 190 -21.39 -1.55 -7.12
C PHE A 190 -20.91 -0.56 -8.18
N ASP A 191 -21.45 -0.64 -9.40
CA ASP A 191 -21.09 0.25 -10.51
C ASP A 191 -21.43 1.72 -10.20
N LEU A 192 -22.62 1.96 -9.64
CA LEU A 192 -23.04 3.30 -9.19
C LEU A 192 -22.05 3.86 -8.17
N TRP A 193 -21.64 3.05 -7.20
CA TRP A 193 -20.74 3.49 -6.13
C TRP A 193 -19.33 3.80 -6.64
N ILE A 194 -18.80 2.98 -7.55
CA ILE A 194 -17.52 3.23 -8.23
C ILE A 194 -17.60 4.51 -9.07
N SER A 195 -18.70 4.75 -9.77
CA SER A 195 -18.91 5.99 -10.54
C SER A 195 -18.93 7.23 -9.64
N VAL A 196 -19.59 7.13 -8.48
CA VAL A 196 -19.61 8.21 -7.48
C VAL A 196 -18.22 8.43 -6.85
N SER A 197 -17.44 7.36 -6.62
CA SER A 197 -16.08 7.45 -6.06
C SER A 197 -15.06 8.02 -7.04
N ALA A 198 -15.27 7.82 -8.34
CA ALA A 198 -14.41 8.35 -9.40
C ALA A 198 -14.57 9.86 -9.63
N ARG A 199 -15.55 10.51 -9.00
CA ARG A 199 -15.78 11.94 -9.17
C ARG A 199 -14.54 12.72 -8.69
N PRO A 200 -13.91 13.55 -9.56
CA PRO A 200 -12.73 14.30 -9.17
C PRO A 200 -13.10 15.23 -8.00
N PRO A 201 -12.24 15.33 -6.96
CA PRO A 201 -12.47 16.23 -5.86
C PRO A 201 -12.63 17.64 -6.43
N SER A 202 -13.64 18.37 -5.94
CA SER A 202 -13.79 19.76 -6.31
C SER A 202 -12.52 20.51 -5.89
N ARG A 203 -12.06 21.50 -6.68
CA ARG A 203 -10.81 22.25 -6.40
C ARG A 203 -10.74 22.79 -4.96
N ALA A 204 -11.88 23.01 -4.32
CA ALA A 204 -11.97 23.50 -2.94
C ALA A 204 -11.55 22.46 -1.88
N ASP A 205 -11.70 21.16 -2.12
CA ASP A 205 -11.46 20.12 -1.11
C ASP A 205 -9.97 19.76 -0.96
N GLY A 206 -9.18 19.96 -2.03
CA GLY A 206 -7.74 19.69 -2.02
C GLY A 206 -6.95 20.60 -1.08
N ASP A 207 -7.38 21.85 -0.94
CA ASP A 207 -6.70 22.86 -0.12
C ASP A 207 -6.89 22.60 1.37
N VAL A 208 -8.04 22.06 1.79
CA VAL A 208 -8.37 21.86 3.22
C VAL A 208 -7.42 20.86 3.88
N TYR A 209 -7.12 19.74 3.22
CA TYR A 209 -6.20 18.73 3.78
C TYR A 209 -4.77 19.24 3.86
N PHE A 210 -4.34 20.05 2.89
CA PHE A 210 -3.01 20.62 2.88
C PHE A 210 -2.86 21.72 3.95
N GLN A 211 -3.86 22.58 4.12
CA GLN A 211 -3.90 23.59 5.18
C GLN A 211 -3.91 22.94 6.57
N LEU A 212 -4.72 21.91 6.81
CA LEU A 212 -4.72 21.16 8.08
C LEU A 212 -3.38 20.49 8.37
N PHE A 213 -2.67 20.04 7.35
CA PHE A 213 -1.33 19.47 7.49
C PHE A 213 -0.30 20.55 7.86
N GLN A 214 -0.31 21.69 7.18
CA GLN A 214 0.58 22.81 7.50
C GLN A 214 0.36 23.34 8.92
N LEU A 215 -0.89 23.45 9.36
CA LEU A 215 -1.24 23.86 10.72
C LEU A 215 -0.72 22.88 11.79
N ASP A 216 -0.81 21.56 11.56
CA ASP A 216 -0.28 20.57 12.51
C ASP A 216 1.25 20.58 12.56
N MET A 217 1.92 20.83 11.42
CA MET A 217 3.38 21.01 11.38
C MET A 217 3.82 22.25 12.16
N GLN A 218 3.19 23.40 11.93
CA GLN A 218 3.48 24.64 12.67
C GLN A 218 3.25 24.46 14.19
N ARG A 219 2.19 23.77 14.60
CA ARG A 219 1.90 23.51 16.01
C ARG A 219 2.99 22.67 16.70
N ARG A 220 3.64 21.77 15.95
CA ARG A 220 4.72 20.89 16.47
C ARG A 220 6.08 21.58 16.53
N GLU A 221 6.25 22.73 15.90
CA GLU A 221 7.46 23.56 16.02
C GLU A 221 7.41 24.51 17.22
N THR A 222 6.21 24.87 17.67
CA THR A 222 5.99 25.77 18.81
C THR A 222 6.06 25.10 20.18
N VAL A 223 6.20 23.77 20.25
CA VAL A 223 6.21 22.98 21.50
C VAL A 223 7.50 22.19 21.61
#